data_AF-A0A3B8NWC4-F1
#
_entry.id   AF-A0A3B8NWC4-F1
#
_cell.length_a   1.000
_cell.length_b   1.000
_cell.length_c   1.000
_cell.angle_alpha   90.00
_cell.angle_beta   90.00
_cell.angle_gamma   90.00
#
_symmetry.space_group_name_H-M   'P 1'
#
loop_
_entity.id
_entity.type
_entity.pdbx_description
1 polymer ?
#
loop_
_entity_poly.entity_id
_entity_poly.type
_entity_poly.pdbx_seq_one_letter_code
_entity_poly.pdbx_strand_id
1 'polypeptide(L)'
;ISIGNGTASRESEKFVAELLHEMNQPVEYAVVSEAGASVYSASKLAAQEFPDFDVSLRSAVSIARRLQDPLAELVKIDPKAIGVGQYQHDMPPKQLDETLSGVVEDCVNTVGVDLNTASPSLLSHVSGISGTLAKNIVEFREENGGFTDRKLLKKVAKLGPKAFEQCAGFLRIAESKNLLDNTAVHPESYPAAEKLLELCGYTKERVKKGDLSGLKAAAELVGKQKLCEETGVGMLTLNDIITELMKPGRDPRDELAKPLLKTDVMELKDLKPDMILDGTVRNVIDFGAFVDIGVHEDGLVHISQICNRYIRHPSEVLKVGDIVKVKVLSVDMQRKRIALTMKL
;
A
#
# COMPACT_ATOMS: atom_id res chain seq x y z
N ILE A 1 -9.49 16.52 0.68
CA ILE A 1 -9.29 16.94 -0.73
C ILE A 1 -7.94 16.41 -1.22
N SER A 2 -7.88 15.70 -2.35
CA SER A 2 -6.61 15.22 -2.92
C SER A 2 -6.08 16.24 -3.94
N ILE A 3 -4.81 16.62 -3.83
CA ILE A 3 -4.16 17.59 -4.72
C ILE A 3 -2.94 16.91 -5.35
N GLY A 4 -2.81 16.96 -6.68
CA GLY A 4 -1.65 16.43 -7.39
C GLY A 4 -0.40 17.26 -7.11
N ASN A 5 0.78 16.63 -7.05
CA ASN A 5 2.05 17.28 -6.76
C ASN A 5 2.78 17.86 -7.99
N GLY A 6 2.07 18.15 -9.08
CA GLY A 6 2.62 18.71 -10.31
C GLY A 6 2.64 20.23 -10.40
N THR A 7 2.51 20.70 -11.64
CA THR A 7 2.49 22.12 -11.98
C THR A 7 1.35 22.84 -11.26
N ALA A 8 1.66 23.99 -10.65
CA ALA A 8 0.72 24.82 -9.89
C ALA A 8 0.07 24.11 -8.68
N SER A 9 0.70 23.04 -8.18
CA SER A 9 0.22 22.31 -6.99
C SER A 9 0.14 23.19 -5.76
N ARG A 10 1.12 24.09 -5.55
CA ARG A 10 1.15 25.01 -4.40
C ARG A 10 0.04 26.07 -4.47
N GLU A 11 -0.19 26.65 -5.65
CA GLU A 11 -1.28 27.59 -5.89
C GLU A 11 -2.63 26.91 -5.62
N SER A 12 -2.74 25.63 -5.97
CA SER A 12 -3.91 24.79 -5.69
C SER A 12 -4.05 24.51 -4.19
N GLU A 13 -2.96 24.18 -3.49
CA GLU A 13 -2.94 24.05 -2.03
C GLU A 13 -3.40 25.34 -1.34
N LYS A 14 -2.90 26.50 -1.78
CA LYS A 14 -3.28 27.80 -1.21
C LYS A 14 -4.76 28.09 -1.40
N PHE A 15 -5.27 27.90 -2.62
CA PHE A 15 -6.70 28.05 -2.91
C PHE A 15 -7.54 27.11 -2.05
N VAL A 16 -7.12 25.85 -1.90
CA VAL A 16 -7.83 24.87 -1.07
C VAL A 16 -7.78 25.25 0.41
N ALA A 17 -6.63 25.67 0.95
CA ALA A 17 -6.50 26.10 2.33
C ALA A 17 -7.41 27.31 2.65
N GLU A 18 -7.44 28.31 1.76
CA GLU A 18 -8.36 29.46 1.87
C GLU A 18 -9.82 28.99 1.87
N LEU A 19 -10.20 28.09 0.96
CA LEU A 19 -11.54 27.49 0.92
C LEU A 19 -11.87 26.73 2.21
N LEU A 20 -10.93 25.96 2.76
CA LEU A 20 -11.14 25.20 4.00
C LEU A 20 -11.41 26.11 5.20
N HIS A 21 -10.79 27.29 5.26
CA HIS A 21 -11.07 28.29 6.30
C HIS A 21 -12.47 28.91 6.20
N GLU A 22 -13.05 28.95 4.99
CA GLU A 22 -14.43 29.42 4.77
C GLU A 22 -15.47 28.32 5.04
N MET A 23 -15.07 27.05 5.10
CA MET A 23 -15.95 25.91 5.32
C MET A 23 -16.16 25.61 6.81
N ASN A 24 -17.42 25.47 7.23
CA ASN A 24 -17.79 25.00 8.57
C ASN A 24 -17.75 23.46 8.71
N GLN A 25 -16.86 22.78 7.97
CA GLN A 25 -16.72 21.32 7.98
C GLN A 25 -15.27 20.93 8.26
N PRO A 26 -15.03 19.85 9.03
CA PRO A 26 -13.68 19.36 9.29
C PRO A 26 -13.14 18.62 8.06
N VAL A 27 -12.74 19.38 7.04
CA VAL A 27 -12.15 18.87 5.80
C VAL A 27 -10.67 19.20 5.80
N GLU A 28 -9.86 18.22 5.44
CA GLU A 28 -8.41 18.35 5.29
C GLU A 28 -8.03 18.06 3.83
N TYR A 29 -6.84 18.49 3.42
CA TYR A 29 -6.28 18.16 2.11
C TYR A 29 -4.99 17.33 2.24
N ALA A 30 -4.68 16.57 1.19
CA ALA A 30 -3.46 15.80 1.08
C ALA A 30 -2.83 16.02 -0.30
N VAL A 31 -1.51 16.14 -0.33
CA VAL A 31 -0.75 16.17 -1.58
C VAL A 31 -0.40 14.75 -1.99
N VAL A 32 -0.71 14.38 -3.22
CA VAL A 32 -0.55 13.02 -3.75
C VAL A 32 0.28 13.06 -5.02
N SER A 33 1.09 12.02 -5.22
CA SER A 33 1.87 11.88 -6.45
C SER A 33 0.95 11.80 -7.66
N GLU A 34 1.20 12.64 -8.67
CA GLU A 34 0.52 12.58 -9.97
C GLU A 34 1.26 11.69 -10.98
N ALA A 35 2.34 11.03 -10.56
CA ALA A 35 3.19 10.29 -11.46
C ALA A 35 2.41 9.18 -12.19
N GLY A 36 2.47 9.17 -13.52
CA GLY A 36 1.69 8.29 -14.39
C GLY A 36 0.18 8.61 -14.50
N ALA A 37 -0.35 9.64 -13.83
CA ALA A 37 -1.79 9.99 -13.92
C ALA A 37 -2.19 10.42 -15.33
N SER A 38 -1.30 11.15 -16.02
CA SER A 38 -1.48 11.50 -17.44
C SER A 38 -1.51 10.26 -18.33
N VAL A 39 -0.63 9.29 -18.09
CA VAL A 39 -0.59 8.01 -18.83
C VAL A 39 -1.85 7.19 -18.59
N TYR A 40 -2.33 7.11 -17.35
CA TYR A 40 -3.62 6.50 -17.04
C TYR A 40 -4.75 7.19 -17.81
N SER A 41 -4.86 8.52 -17.72
CA SER A 41 -5.99 9.27 -18.29
C SER A 41 -6.13 9.15 -19.81
N ALA A 42 -5.02 8.95 -20.52
CA ALA A 42 -4.96 8.72 -21.96
C ALA A 42 -5.07 7.23 -22.33
N SER A 43 -5.12 6.32 -21.35
CA SER A 43 -5.17 4.87 -21.60
C SER A 43 -6.53 4.41 -22.10
N LYS A 44 -6.53 3.27 -22.81
CA LYS A 44 -7.78 2.58 -23.20
C LYS A 44 -8.61 2.17 -21.98
N LEU A 45 -7.96 1.83 -20.87
CA LEU A 45 -8.63 1.45 -19.63
C LEU A 45 -9.41 2.63 -19.04
N ALA A 46 -8.80 3.81 -18.91
CA ALA A 46 -9.48 4.99 -18.40
C ALA A 46 -10.62 5.44 -19.34
N ALA A 47 -10.47 5.30 -20.65
CA ALA A 47 -11.55 5.55 -21.61
C ALA A 47 -12.73 4.57 -21.47
N GLN A 48 -12.48 3.34 -21.02
CA GLN A 48 -13.53 2.36 -20.72
C GLN A 48 -14.18 2.63 -19.36
N GLU A 49 -13.40 2.98 -18.32
CA GLU A 49 -13.93 3.32 -17.01
C GLU A 49 -14.75 4.62 -17.04
N PHE A 50 -14.34 5.61 -17.85
CA PHE A 50 -14.98 6.93 -17.93
C PHE A 50 -15.12 7.41 -19.39
N PRO A 51 -16.07 6.86 -20.16
CA PRO A 51 -16.26 7.23 -21.56
C PRO A 51 -16.61 8.71 -21.75
N ASP A 52 -17.42 9.26 -20.84
CA ASP A 52 -17.96 10.62 -20.92
C ASP A 52 -17.02 11.69 -20.36
N PHE A 53 -15.90 11.30 -19.75
CA PHE A 53 -14.94 12.25 -19.17
C PHE A 53 -13.83 12.53 -20.17
N ASP A 54 -13.40 13.79 -20.26
CA ASP A 54 -12.17 14.13 -20.96
C ASP A 54 -10.92 13.66 -20.16
N VAL A 55 -9.76 13.79 -20.80
CA VAL A 55 -8.47 13.36 -20.24
C VAL A 55 -8.14 14.07 -18.92
N SER A 56 -8.50 15.35 -18.76
CA SER A 56 -8.23 16.11 -17.54
C SER A 56 -9.05 15.61 -16.36
N LEU A 57 -10.34 15.34 -16.58
CA LEU A 57 -11.23 14.80 -15.55
C LEU A 57 -10.83 13.38 -15.14
N ARG A 58 -10.42 12.53 -16.09
CA ARG A 58 -9.89 11.19 -15.79
C ARG A 58 -8.64 11.24 -14.92
N SER A 59 -7.75 12.20 -15.19
CA SER A 59 -6.55 12.42 -14.35
C SER A 59 -6.93 12.81 -12.92
N ALA A 60 -7.90 13.73 -12.76
CA ALA A 60 -8.39 14.15 -11.45
C ALA A 60 -9.02 13.00 -10.65
N VAL A 61 -9.77 12.10 -11.32
CA VAL A 61 -10.30 10.88 -10.68
C VAL A 61 -9.17 9.98 -10.17
N SER A 62 -8.10 9.79 -10.96
CA SER A 62 -6.96 8.98 -10.53
C SER A 62 -6.27 9.57 -9.29
N ILE A 63 -6.06 10.89 -9.26
CA ILE A 63 -5.47 11.59 -8.10
C ILE A 63 -6.33 11.41 -6.85
N ALA A 64 -7.66 11.46 -6.98
CA ALA A 64 -8.57 11.23 -5.86
C ALA A 64 -8.51 9.77 -5.35
N ARG A 65 -8.53 8.79 -6.25
CA ARG A 65 -8.49 7.35 -5.92
C ARG A 65 -7.17 6.92 -5.29
N ARG A 66 -6.05 7.51 -5.70
CA ARG A 66 -4.73 7.24 -5.09
C ARG A 66 -4.67 7.57 -3.61
N LEU A 67 -5.40 8.58 -3.14
CA LEU A 67 -5.47 8.89 -1.71
C LEU A 67 -6.25 7.82 -0.94
N GLN A 68 -7.24 7.21 -1.57
CA GLN A 68 -8.10 6.18 -0.96
C GLN A 68 -7.37 4.83 -0.89
N ASP A 69 -6.81 4.37 -2.01
CA ASP A 69 -5.99 3.17 -2.07
C ASP A 69 -4.93 3.33 -3.19
N PRO A 70 -3.68 3.68 -2.83
CA PRO A 70 -2.61 3.85 -3.80
C PRO A 70 -2.36 2.58 -4.62
N LEU A 71 -2.44 1.40 -4.02
CA LEU A 71 -2.12 0.14 -4.68
C LEU A 71 -3.17 -0.16 -5.76
N ALA A 72 -4.46 -0.09 -5.41
CA ALA A 72 -5.55 -0.41 -6.33
C ALA A 72 -5.62 0.53 -7.55
N GLU A 73 -5.13 1.77 -7.42
CA GLU A 73 -5.12 2.74 -8.51
C GLU A 73 -3.81 2.70 -9.32
N LEU A 74 -2.65 2.54 -8.70
CA LEU A 74 -1.35 2.52 -9.41
C LEU A 74 -1.17 1.27 -10.27
N VAL A 75 -1.76 0.13 -9.91
CA VAL A 75 -1.73 -1.11 -10.74
C VAL A 75 -2.45 -0.96 -12.08
N LYS A 76 -3.23 0.11 -12.28
CA LYS A 76 -3.89 0.39 -13.57
C LYS A 76 -2.95 1.02 -14.60
N ILE A 77 -1.73 1.34 -14.20
CA ILE A 77 -0.73 2.07 -14.97
C ILE A 77 0.38 1.11 -15.31
N ASP A 78 0.95 1.22 -16.51
CA ASP A 78 2.20 0.53 -16.83
C ASP A 78 3.25 0.93 -15.76
N PRO A 79 3.87 -0.03 -15.04
CA PRO A 79 4.83 0.30 -13.98
C PRO A 79 5.97 1.22 -14.46
N LYS A 80 6.38 1.11 -15.74
CA LYS A 80 7.41 1.98 -16.34
C LYS A 80 6.92 3.42 -16.52
N ALA A 81 5.62 3.68 -16.51
CA ALA A 81 5.05 5.01 -16.64
C ALA A 81 4.88 5.73 -15.29
N ILE A 82 5.10 5.06 -14.15
CA ILE A 82 5.00 5.67 -12.82
C ILE A 82 6.18 6.62 -12.55
N GLY A 83 7.27 6.58 -13.33
CA GLY A 83 8.37 7.55 -13.22
C GLY A 83 9.09 7.48 -11.88
N VAL A 84 9.75 6.35 -11.62
CA VAL A 84 10.39 6.02 -10.33
C VAL A 84 11.85 6.48 -10.22
N GLY A 85 12.40 7.09 -11.28
CA GLY A 85 13.77 7.60 -11.25
C GLY A 85 14.10 8.58 -12.39
N GLN A 86 15.10 9.43 -12.15
CA GLN A 86 15.49 10.52 -13.07
C GLN A 86 15.92 10.03 -14.46
N TYR A 87 16.73 8.97 -14.50
CA TYR A 87 17.29 8.40 -15.74
C TYR A 87 16.60 7.09 -16.15
N GLN A 88 15.35 6.91 -15.75
CA GLN A 88 14.62 5.67 -16.00
C GLN A 88 14.52 5.35 -17.51
N HIS A 89 14.45 6.38 -18.36
CA HIS A 89 14.38 6.22 -19.81
C HIS A 89 15.70 5.76 -20.45
N ASP A 90 16.82 5.89 -19.74
CA ASP A 90 18.14 5.47 -20.21
C ASP A 90 18.44 3.99 -19.86
N MET A 91 17.57 3.35 -19.07
CA MET A 91 17.71 1.96 -18.66
C MET A 91 17.26 0.98 -19.75
N PRO A 92 17.84 -0.24 -19.81
CA PRO A 92 17.37 -1.29 -20.71
C PRO A 92 15.87 -1.59 -20.50
N PRO A 93 14.99 -1.36 -21.50
CA PRO A 93 13.55 -1.39 -21.29
C PRO A 93 13.00 -2.72 -20.76
N LYS A 94 13.58 -3.84 -21.21
CA LYS A 94 13.17 -5.18 -20.79
C LYS A 94 13.49 -5.46 -19.31
N GLN A 95 14.70 -5.11 -18.87
CA GLN A 95 15.10 -5.33 -17.48
C GLN A 95 14.30 -4.44 -16.52
N LEU A 96 14.03 -3.20 -16.95
CA LEU A 96 13.18 -2.28 -16.21
C LEU A 96 11.75 -2.83 -16.07
N ASP A 97 11.18 -3.34 -17.17
CA ASP A 97 9.85 -3.95 -17.19
C ASP A 97 9.73 -5.15 -16.25
N GLU A 98 10.68 -6.10 -16.35
CA GLU A 98 10.72 -7.30 -15.50
C GLU A 98 10.86 -6.93 -14.03
N THR A 99 11.73 -5.97 -13.70
CA THR A 99 11.98 -5.53 -12.32
C THR A 99 10.75 -4.84 -11.73
N LEU A 100 10.18 -3.87 -12.44
CA LEU A 100 9.03 -3.13 -11.92
C LEU A 100 7.77 -4.00 -11.86
N SER A 101 7.57 -4.89 -12.83
CA SER A 101 6.46 -5.85 -12.79
C SER A 101 6.59 -6.80 -11.59
N GLY A 102 7.79 -7.28 -11.29
CA GLY A 102 8.06 -8.08 -10.10
C GLY A 102 7.74 -7.35 -8.80
N VAL A 103 8.13 -6.06 -8.68
CA VAL A 103 7.77 -5.24 -7.52
C VAL A 103 6.25 -5.10 -7.36
N VAL A 104 5.53 -4.90 -8.47
CA VAL A 104 4.07 -4.80 -8.43
C VAL A 104 3.43 -6.13 -8.00
N GLU A 105 3.90 -7.25 -8.55
CA GLU A 105 3.46 -8.58 -8.14
C GLU A 105 3.72 -8.81 -6.63
N ASP A 106 4.93 -8.53 -6.15
CA ASP A 106 5.29 -8.67 -4.74
C ASP A 106 4.39 -7.81 -3.85
N CYS A 107 4.16 -6.54 -4.20
CA CYS A 107 3.29 -5.65 -3.43
C CYS A 107 1.84 -6.14 -3.38
N VAL A 108 1.27 -6.55 -4.53
CA VAL A 108 -0.12 -7.01 -4.60
C VAL A 108 -0.32 -8.29 -3.82
N ASN A 109 0.59 -9.26 -3.93
CA ASN A 109 0.47 -10.54 -3.26
C ASN A 109 0.80 -10.44 -1.76
N THR A 110 1.72 -9.55 -1.36
CA THR A 110 1.99 -9.28 0.07
C THR A 110 0.79 -8.66 0.76
N VAL A 111 0.13 -7.70 0.11
CA VAL A 111 -1.08 -7.09 0.68
C VAL A 111 -2.24 -8.08 0.65
N GLY A 112 -2.41 -8.82 -0.45
CA GLY A 112 -3.56 -9.67 -0.72
C GLY A 112 -4.75 -8.87 -1.23
N VAL A 113 -5.67 -9.55 -1.92
CA VAL A 113 -6.73 -8.88 -2.70
C VAL A 113 -8.11 -9.38 -2.26
N ASP A 114 -9.06 -8.48 -2.01
CA ASP A 114 -10.45 -8.88 -1.77
C ASP A 114 -11.12 -9.28 -3.09
N LEU A 115 -11.53 -10.55 -3.15
CA LEU A 115 -12.07 -11.18 -4.35
C LEU A 115 -13.39 -10.53 -4.83
N ASN A 116 -14.18 -9.95 -3.92
CA ASN A 116 -15.48 -9.39 -4.22
C ASN A 116 -15.44 -7.93 -4.66
N THR A 117 -14.37 -7.20 -4.34
CA THR A 117 -14.27 -5.76 -4.63
C THR A 117 -13.16 -5.42 -5.63
N ALA A 118 -12.15 -6.27 -5.79
CA ALA A 118 -11.01 -6.00 -6.64
C ALA A 118 -11.37 -5.80 -8.12
N SER A 119 -10.64 -4.91 -8.79
CA SER A 119 -10.76 -4.68 -10.23
C SER A 119 -10.05 -5.78 -11.03
N PRO A 120 -10.38 -5.96 -12.33
CA PRO A 120 -9.63 -6.86 -13.20
C PRO A 120 -8.13 -6.52 -13.27
N SER A 121 -7.77 -5.24 -13.23
CA SER A 121 -6.37 -4.81 -13.21
C SER A 121 -5.63 -5.31 -11.97
N LEU A 122 -6.21 -5.12 -10.78
CA LEU A 122 -5.61 -5.59 -9.53
C LEU A 122 -5.49 -7.12 -9.49
N LEU A 123 -6.55 -7.83 -9.89
CA LEU A 123 -6.54 -9.29 -9.96
C LEU A 123 -5.48 -9.83 -10.91
N SER A 124 -5.16 -9.12 -12.00
CA SER A 124 -4.16 -9.57 -12.97
C SER A 124 -2.71 -9.58 -12.45
N HIS A 125 -2.47 -8.98 -11.29
CA HIS A 125 -1.18 -9.00 -10.60
C HIS A 125 -1.12 -10.02 -9.46
N VAL A 126 -2.20 -10.77 -9.22
CA VAL A 126 -2.21 -11.87 -8.24
C VAL A 126 -1.52 -13.09 -8.84
N SER A 127 -0.70 -13.77 -8.05
CA SER A 127 0.04 -14.94 -8.48
C SER A 127 -0.87 -15.99 -9.11
N GLY A 128 -0.50 -16.47 -10.30
CA GLY A 128 -1.28 -17.46 -11.04
C GLY A 128 -2.54 -16.90 -11.76
N ILE A 129 -2.81 -15.60 -11.70
CA ILE A 129 -3.95 -14.97 -12.38
C ILE A 129 -3.48 -14.18 -13.61
N SER A 130 -3.93 -14.59 -14.79
CA SER A 130 -3.73 -13.83 -16.02
C SER A 130 -4.80 -12.76 -16.21
N GLY A 131 -4.56 -11.79 -17.10
CA GLY A 131 -5.57 -10.78 -17.45
C GLY A 131 -6.90 -11.35 -17.96
N THR A 132 -6.88 -12.51 -18.63
CA THR A 132 -8.13 -13.20 -19.00
C THR A 132 -8.83 -13.81 -17.79
N LEU A 133 -8.07 -14.44 -16.89
CA LEU A 133 -8.64 -15.04 -15.68
C LEU A 133 -9.23 -13.97 -14.75
N ALA A 134 -8.56 -12.83 -14.62
CA ALA A 134 -9.05 -11.69 -13.85
C ALA A 134 -10.43 -11.20 -14.34
N LYS A 135 -10.64 -11.11 -15.66
CA LYS A 135 -11.95 -10.77 -16.24
C LYS A 135 -13.00 -11.84 -15.92
N ASN A 136 -12.67 -13.12 -16.12
CA ASN A 136 -13.59 -14.22 -15.84
C ASN A 136 -14.01 -14.27 -14.35
N ILE A 137 -13.12 -13.90 -13.42
CA ILE A 137 -13.44 -13.82 -11.98
C ILE A 137 -14.49 -12.73 -11.73
N VAL A 138 -14.32 -11.55 -12.34
CA VAL A 138 -15.26 -10.43 -12.20
C VAL A 138 -16.61 -10.76 -12.85
N GLU A 139 -16.59 -11.29 -14.08
CA GLU A 139 -17.80 -11.76 -14.77
C GLU A 139 -18.55 -12.81 -13.93
N PHE A 140 -17.82 -13.77 -13.34
CA PHE A 140 -18.43 -14.79 -12.49
C PHE A 140 -19.17 -14.19 -11.28
N ARG A 141 -18.59 -13.19 -10.58
CA ARG A 141 -19.26 -12.57 -9.43
C ARG A 141 -20.41 -11.63 -9.83
N GLU A 142 -20.36 -11.04 -11.01
CA GLU A 142 -21.47 -10.24 -11.54
C GLU A 142 -22.67 -11.11 -11.89
N GLU A 143 -22.44 -12.31 -12.45
CA GLU A 143 -23.49 -13.25 -12.84
C GLU A 143 -24.05 -14.08 -11.65
N ASN A 144 -23.18 -14.49 -10.73
CA ASN A 144 -23.54 -15.45 -9.65
C ASN A 144 -23.65 -14.81 -8.27
N GLY A 145 -23.37 -13.50 -8.17
CA GLY A 145 -23.20 -12.80 -6.90
C GLY A 145 -21.80 -13.00 -6.29
N GLY A 146 -21.55 -12.32 -5.18
CA GLY A 146 -20.25 -12.36 -4.49
C GLY A 146 -19.83 -13.76 -4.03
N PHE A 147 -18.53 -14.00 -4.01
CA PHE A 147 -17.90 -15.20 -3.48
C PHE A 147 -18.12 -15.29 -1.96
N THR A 148 -18.54 -16.45 -1.48
CA THR A 148 -18.75 -16.74 -0.03
C THR A 148 -17.72 -17.72 0.55
N ASP A 149 -16.98 -18.42 -0.32
CA ASP A 149 -15.91 -19.38 0.00
C ASP A 149 -14.95 -19.43 -1.20
N ARG A 150 -13.64 -19.54 -0.96
CA ARG A 150 -12.61 -19.67 -2.00
C ARG A 150 -12.86 -20.84 -2.95
N LYS A 151 -13.47 -21.93 -2.51
CA LYS A 151 -13.80 -23.10 -3.34
C LYS A 151 -14.66 -22.75 -4.56
N LEU A 152 -15.43 -21.67 -4.51
CA LEU A 152 -16.21 -21.19 -5.65
C LEU A 152 -15.32 -20.74 -6.81
N LEU A 153 -14.06 -20.37 -6.58
CA LEU A 153 -13.09 -20.07 -7.64
C LEU A 153 -12.90 -21.25 -8.60
N LYS A 154 -13.05 -22.49 -8.14
CA LYS A 154 -12.96 -23.69 -9.00
C LYS A 154 -14.07 -23.76 -10.06
N LYS A 155 -15.13 -22.95 -9.92
CA LYS A 155 -16.22 -22.84 -10.91
C LYS A 155 -15.97 -21.72 -11.93
N VAL A 156 -14.96 -20.87 -11.71
CA VAL A 156 -14.63 -19.79 -12.65
C VAL A 156 -14.06 -20.39 -13.92
N ALA A 157 -14.54 -19.89 -15.07
CA ALA A 157 -14.11 -20.36 -16.37
C ALA A 157 -12.58 -20.24 -16.52
N LYS A 158 -11.94 -21.31 -17.01
CA LYS A 158 -10.49 -21.41 -17.26
C LYS A 158 -9.60 -21.35 -16.00
N LEU A 159 -10.19 -21.40 -14.79
CA LEU A 159 -9.44 -21.53 -13.54
C LEU A 159 -9.12 -23.01 -13.27
N GLY A 160 -7.91 -23.43 -13.64
CA GLY A 160 -7.45 -24.80 -13.41
C GLY A 160 -6.97 -25.05 -11.97
N PRO A 161 -6.79 -26.33 -11.56
CA PRO A 161 -6.32 -26.68 -10.22
C PRO A 161 -4.99 -26.02 -9.82
N LYS A 162 -4.04 -25.94 -10.77
CA LYS A 162 -2.74 -25.29 -10.53
C LYS A 162 -2.89 -23.77 -10.36
N ALA A 163 -3.75 -23.12 -11.15
CA ALA A 163 -4.00 -21.70 -10.98
C ALA A 163 -4.67 -21.41 -9.63
N PHE A 164 -5.62 -22.26 -9.20
CA PHE A 164 -6.22 -22.18 -7.88
C PHE A 164 -5.17 -22.29 -6.77
N GLU A 165 -4.28 -23.27 -6.84
CA GLU A 165 -3.19 -23.46 -5.87
C GLU A 165 -2.26 -22.24 -5.79
N GLN A 166 -1.96 -21.60 -6.91
CA GLN A 166 -1.09 -20.41 -6.90
C GLN A 166 -1.79 -19.17 -6.36
N CYS A 167 -3.09 -18.98 -6.64
CA CYS A 167 -3.77 -17.73 -6.31
C CYS A 167 -4.53 -17.74 -4.99
N ALA A 168 -4.99 -18.90 -4.50
CA ALA A 168 -6.00 -18.95 -3.44
C ALA A 168 -5.54 -18.34 -2.11
N GLY A 169 -4.24 -18.37 -1.80
CA GLY A 169 -3.68 -17.79 -0.57
C GLY A 169 -3.71 -16.27 -0.55
N PHE A 170 -3.69 -15.64 -1.73
CA PHE A 170 -3.64 -14.19 -1.89
C PHE A 170 -5.02 -13.55 -2.06
N LEU A 171 -6.05 -14.35 -2.34
CA LEU A 171 -7.42 -13.89 -2.53
C LEU A 171 -8.19 -14.00 -1.21
N ARG A 172 -8.72 -12.89 -0.69
CA ARG A 172 -9.46 -12.84 0.58
C ARG A 172 -10.94 -12.58 0.33
N ILE A 173 -11.77 -13.01 1.27
CA ILE A 173 -13.21 -12.76 1.26
C ILE A 173 -13.58 -12.21 2.65
N ALA A 174 -13.78 -10.89 2.75
CA ALA A 174 -14.02 -10.21 4.01
C ALA A 174 -15.26 -10.75 4.76
N GLU A 175 -16.36 -10.99 4.03
CA GLU A 175 -17.63 -11.51 4.58
C GLU A 175 -17.78 -13.03 4.42
N SER A 176 -16.68 -13.77 4.49
CA SER A 176 -16.69 -15.23 4.31
C SER A 176 -17.38 -15.98 5.44
N LYS A 177 -17.95 -17.14 5.10
CA LYS A 177 -18.52 -18.07 6.11
C LYS A 177 -17.44 -18.75 6.95
N ASN A 178 -16.28 -18.99 6.34
CA ASN A 178 -15.12 -19.58 6.97
C ASN A 178 -14.09 -18.47 7.26
N LEU A 179 -13.74 -18.28 8.53
CA LEU A 179 -12.75 -17.29 8.96
C LEU A 179 -11.44 -17.39 8.16
N LEU A 180 -11.01 -18.61 7.79
CA LEU A 180 -9.77 -18.84 7.07
C LEU A 180 -9.75 -18.19 5.67
N ASP A 181 -10.91 -18.00 5.03
CA ASP A 181 -10.99 -17.34 3.73
C ASP A 181 -10.73 -15.82 3.81
N ASN A 182 -10.75 -15.24 5.02
CA ASN A 182 -10.31 -13.88 5.29
C ASN A 182 -8.87 -13.82 5.85
N THR A 183 -8.05 -14.86 5.68
CA THR A 183 -6.64 -14.89 6.12
C THR A 183 -5.71 -15.23 4.95
N ALA A 184 -4.40 -15.04 5.09
CA ALA A 184 -3.44 -15.55 4.11
C ALA A 184 -3.18 -17.07 4.24
N VAL A 185 -3.87 -17.78 5.17
CA VAL A 185 -3.76 -19.24 5.27
C VAL A 185 -4.27 -19.85 3.98
N HIS A 186 -3.41 -20.63 3.32
CA HIS A 186 -3.75 -21.29 2.07
C HIS A 186 -4.75 -22.45 2.31
N PRO A 187 -5.73 -22.70 1.39
CA PRO A 187 -6.68 -23.80 1.53
C PRO A 187 -6.09 -25.20 1.76
N GLU A 188 -4.85 -25.46 1.31
CA GLU A 188 -4.17 -26.73 1.60
C GLU A 188 -3.88 -26.92 3.09
N SER A 189 -3.73 -25.82 3.84
CA SER A 189 -3.40 -25.79 5.26
C SER A 189 -4.64 -25.65 6.15
N TYR A 190 -5.85 -25.67 5.58
CA TYR A 190 -7.08 -25.59 6.38
C TYR A 190 -7.22 -26.73 7.40
N PRO A 191 -6.96 -28.00 7.04
CA PRO A 191 -7.02 -29.09 8.01
C PRO A 191 -6.04 -28.88 9.18
N ALA A 192 -4.84 -28.35 8.88
CA ALA A 192 -3.83 -28.05 9.89
C ALA A 192 -4.25 -26.90 10.81
N ALA A 193 -4.83 -25.82 10.25
CA ALA A 193 -5.33 -24.69 11.02
C ALA A 193 -6.52 -25.07 11.92
N GLU A 194 -7.46 -25.87 11.41
CA GLU A 194 -8.58 -26.39 12.20
C GLU A 194 -8.09 -27.28 13.35
N LYS A 195 -7.16 -28.21 13.07
CA LYS A 195 -6.58 -29.08 14.10
C LYS A 195 -5.77 -28.29 15.13
N LEU A 196 -5.04 -27.25 14.74
CA LEU A 196 -4.34 -26.35 15.65
C LEU A 196 -5.31 -25.67 16.63
N LEU A 197 -6.42 -25.14 16.12
CA LEU A 197 -7.44 -24.51 16.95
C LEU A 197 -8.05 -25.49 17.96
N GLU A 198 -8.34 -26.71 17.53
CA GLU A 198 -8.86 -27.78 18.40
C GLU A 198 -7.86 -28.16 19.51
N LEU A 199 -6.58 -28.37 19.17
CA LEU A 199 -5.53 -28.69 20.14
C LEU A 199 -5.26 -27.56 21.14
N CYS A 200 -5.46 -26.31 20.71
CA CYS A 200 -5.35 -25.14 21.58
C CYS A 200 -6.64 -24.84 22.37
N GLY A 201 -7.67 -25.70 22.28
CA GLY A 201 -8.91 -25.57 23.06
C GLY A 201 -9.88 -24.50 22.54
N TYR A 202 -9.76 -24.07 21.29
CA TYR A 202 -10.68 -23.10 20.69
C TYR A 202 -11.89 -23.79 20.07
N THR A 203 -13.09 -23.42 20.54
CA THR A 203 -14.35 -23.90 19.95
C THR A 203 -14.72 -23.11 18.70
N LYS A 204 -15.52 -23.71 17.81
CA LYS A 204 -16.03 -23.06 16.58
C LYS A 204 -16.74 -21.73 16.86
N GLU A 205 -17.40 -21.61 18.01
CA GLU A 205 -18.08 -20.37 18.45
C GLU A 205 -17.09 -19.26 18.81
N ARG A 206 -15.98 -19.60 19.50
CA ARG A 206 -14.93 -18.63 19.84
C ARG A 206 -14.20 -18.14 18.60
N VAL A 207 -13.93 -19.04 17.66
CA VAL A 207 -13.33 -18.73 16.35
C VAL A 207 -14.24 -17.78 15.55
N LYS A 208 -15.56 -18.03 15.51
CA LYS A 208 -16.52 -17.14 14.85
C LYS A 208 -16.61 -15.73 15.47
N LYS A 209 -16.37 -15.61 16.77
CA LYS A 209 -16.32 -14.31 17.46
C LYS A 209 -15.01 -13.54 17.20
N GLY A 210 -14.03 -14.16 16.53
CA GLY A 210 -12.76 -13.52 16.17
C GLY A 210 -11.78 -13.29 17.33
N ASP A 211 -12.10 -13.71 18.56
CA ASP A 211 -11.19 -13.58 19.70
C ASP A 211 -10.17 -14.73 19.74
N LEU A 212 -9.11 -14.57 18.95
CA LEU A 212 -7.96 -15.49 18.86
C LEU A 212 -6.67 -14.88 19.43
N SER A 213 -6.77 -13.79 20.18
CA SER A 213 -5.63 -13.05 20.76
C SER A 213 -4.73 -13.93 21.64
N GLY A 214 -5.31 -14.89 22.37
CA GLY A 214 -4.59 -15.84 23.22
C GLY A 214 -3.98 -17.06 22.49
N LEU A 215 -4.17 -17.19 21.17
CA LEU A 215 -3.82 -18.41 20.43
C LEU A 215 -2.32 -18.72 20.51
N LYS A 216 -1.48 -17.68 20.43
CA LYS A 216 -0.03 -17.83 20.57
C LYS A 216 0.38 -18.42 21.92
N ALA A 217 -0.21 -17.92 23.02
CA ALA A 217 0.08 -18.42 24.36
C ALA A 217 -0.44 -19.86 24.54
N ALA A 218 -1.63 -20.18 24.01
CA ALA A 218 -2.15 -21.54 24.02
C ALA A 218 -1.25 -22.51 23.23
N ALA A 219 -0.74 -22.08 22.07
CA ALA A 219 0.17 -22.88 21.26
C ALA A 219 1.52 -23.12 21.96
N GLU A 220 2.03 -22.14 22.71
CA GLU A 220 3.23 -22.28 23.53
C GLU A 220 3.03 -23.26 24.70
N LEU A 221 1.85 -23.25 25.33
CA LEU A 221 1.50 -24.19 26.40
C LEU A 221 1.39 -25.64 25.93
N VAL A 222 0.81 -25.86 24.74
CA VAL A 222 0.72 -27.21 24.13
C VAL A 222 2.10 -27.69 23.65
N GLY A 223 2.96 -26.75 23.26
CA GLY A 223 4.28 -26.99 22.71
C GLY A 223 4.27 -27.04 21.18
N LYS A 224 5.00 -26.11 20.55
CA LYS A 224 5.04 -25.95 19.09
C LYS A 224 5.48 -27.21 18.34
N GLN A 225 6.41 -27.98 18.91
CA GLN A 225 6.91 -29.20 18.27
C GLN A 225 5.83 -30.29 18.20
N LYS A 226 5.07 -30.47 19.28
CA LYS A 226 3.92 -31.38 19.31
C LYS A 226 2.84 -30.92 18.32
N LEU A 227 2.59 -29.61 18.24
CA LEU A 227 1.65 -29.06 17.27
C LEU A 227 2.09 -29.34 15.83
N CYS A 228 3.37 -29.20 15.49
CA CYS A 228 3.88 -29.57 14.16
C CYS A 228 3.64 -31.04 13.82
N GLU A 229 3.95 -31.95 14.75
CA GLU A 229 3.75 -33.40 14.56
C GLU A 229 2.27 -33.74 14.35
N GLU A 230 1.39 -33.15 15.15
CA GLU A 230 -0.04 -33.41 15.07
C GLU A 230 -0.70 -32.77 13.84
N THR A 231 -0.34 -31.55 13.50
CA THR A 231 -0.93 -30.82 12.36
C THR A 231 -0.32 -31.21 11.02
N GLY A 232 0.87 -31.84 11.02
CA GLY A 232 1.58 -32.26 9.81
C GLY A 232 2.28 -31.11 9.07
N VAL A 233 2.36 -29.91 9.66
CA VAL A 233 3.04 -28.75 9.05
C VAL A 233 4.37 -28.42 9.73
N GLY A 234 5.28 -27.84 8.96
CA GLY A 234 6.57 -27.36 9.47
C GLY A 234 6.42 -26.17 10.43
N MET A 235 7.47 -25.88 11.18
CA MET A 235 7.46 -24.85 12.22
C MET A 235 7.20 -23.44 11.67
N LEU A 236 7.69 -23.12 10.47
CA LEU A 236 7.46 -21.83 9.83
C LEU A 236 5.98 -21.65 9.48
N THR A 237 5.41 -22.61 8.74
CA THR A 237 3.98 -22.65 8.39
C THR A 237 3.08 -22.59 9.63
N LEU A 238 3.45 -23.29 10.71
CA LEU A 238 2.72 -23.23 11.96
C LEU A 238 2.69 -21.81 12.55
N ASN A 239 3.85 -21.13 12.58
CA ASN A 239 3.95 -19.77 13.10
C ASN A 239 3.17 -18.78 12.21
N ASP A 240 3.19 -18.97 10.89
CA ASP A 240 2.45 -18.14 9.94
C ASP A 240 0.94 -18.31 10.14
N ILE A 241 0.45 -19.56 10.24
CA ILE A 241 -0.95 -19.85 10.54
C ILE A 241 -1.39 -19.19 11.85
N ILE A 242 -0.59 -19.29 12.92
CA ILE A 242 -0.91 -18.66 14.21
C ILE A 242 -1.00 -17.13 14.05
N THR A 243 -0.04 -16.52 13.35
CA THR A 243 0.03 -15.06 13.16
C THR A 243 -1.15 -14.55 12.35
N GLU A 244 -1.53 -15.25 11.28
CA GLU A 244 -2.68 -14.94 10.43
C GLU A 244 -4.01 -15.10 11.18
N LEU A 245 -4.17 -16.18 11.94
CA LEU A 245 -5.37 -16.42 12.75
C LEU A 245 -5.56 -15.38 13.86
N MET A 246 -4.48 -14.83 14.42
CA MET A 246 -4.57 -13.77 15.43
C MET A 246 -5.05 -12.44 14.87
N LYS A 247 -4.80 -12.16 13.59
CA LYS A 247 -5.20 -10.92 12.90
C LYS A 247 -5.72 -11.24 11.48
N PRO A 248 -6.92 -11.85 11.34
CA PRO A 248 -7.49 -12.13 10.03
C PRO A 248 -7.69 -10.84 9.25
N GLY A 249 -7.37 -10.88 7.96
CA GLY A 249 -7.54 -9.75 7.04
C GLY A 249 -6.56 -8.60 7.31
N ARG A 250 -5.49 -8.82 8.08
CA ARG A 250 -4.47 -7.80 8.33
C ARG A 250 -3.96 -7.23 7.01
N ASP A 251 -4.01 -5.91 6.89
CA ASP A 251 -3.31 -5.21 5.83
C ASP A 251 -1.90 -4.86 6.33
N PRO A 252 -0.82 -5.32 5.70
CA PRO A 252 0.54 -4.96 6.10
C PRO A 252 0.80 -3.45 5.97
N ARG A 253 -0.04 -2.72 5.21
CA ARG A 253 0.08 -1.28 5.01
C ARG A 253 -0.44 -0.46 6.21
N ASP A 254 -1.23 -1.05 7.10
CA ASP A 254 -1.75 -0.34 8.29
C ASP A 254 -0.65 0.13 9.25
N GLU A 255 0.52 -0.49 9.15
CA GLU A 255 1.72 -0.14 9.94
C GLU A 255 2.57 0.94 9.27
N LEU A 256 2.25 1.32 8.03
CA LEU A 256 2.94 2.38 7.31
C LEU A 256 2.46 3.76 7.76
N ALA A 257 3.32 4.76 7.56
CA ALA A 257 2.97 6.14 7.86
C ALA A 257 1.79 6.58 6.99
N LYS A 258 0.73 7.08 7.63
CA LYS A 258 -0.43 7.64 6.94
C LYS A 258 -0.06 8.94 6.22
N PRO A 259 -0.67 9.26 5.07
CA PRO A 259 -0.40 10.50 4.38
C PRO A 259 -0.63 11.71 5.29
N LEU A 260 0.24 12.72 5.17
CA LEU A 260 0.10 13.97 5.93
C LEU A 260 -1.13 14.74 5.43
N LEU A 261 -2.13 14.83 6.30
CA LEU A 261 -3.29 15.68 6.10
C LEU A 261 -2.96 17.09 6.59
N LYS A 262 -3.35 18.09 5.79
CA LYS A 262 -3.05 19.50 6.02
C LYS A 262 -4.34 20.31 5.99
N THR A 263 -4.33 21.45 6.68
CA THR A 263 -5.40 22.45 6.65
C THR A 263 -4.92 23.81 6.14
N ASP A 264 -3.61 24.06 6.15
CA ASP A 264 -3.01 25.36 5.84
C ASP A 264 -1.68 25.20 5.07
N VAL A 265 -1.25 26.26 4.38
CA VAL A 265 0.00 26.32 3.60
C VAL A 265 1.03 27.18 4.32
N MET A 266 2.19 26.61 4.64
CA MET A 266 3.29 27.38 5.24
C MET A 266 4.12 28.09 4.17
N GLU A 267 4.53 29.34 4.46
CA GLU A 267 5.52 30.06 3.66
C GLU A 267 6.90 30.03 4.32
N LEU A 268 7.95 30.27 3.52
CA LEU A 268 9.34 30.31 3.99
C LEU A 268 9.54 31.32 5.13
N LYS A 269 8.77 32.41 5.13
CA LYS A 269 8.81 33.48 6.14
C LYS A 269 8.28 33.05 7.51
N ASP A 270 7.46 32.00 7.55
CA ASP A 270 6.84 31.51 8.78
C ASP A 270 7.77 30.54 9.52
N LEU A 271 8.81 30.04 8.84
CA LEU A 271 9.80 29.15 9.42
C LEU A 271 10.71 29.89 10.38
N LYS A 272 10.86 29.31 11.58
CA LYS A 272 11.81 29.75 12.59
C LYS A 272 12.82 28.65 12.86
N PRO A 273 14.10 29.00 13.12
CA PRO A 273 15.05 28.04 13.69
C PRO A 273 14.45 27.37 14.93
N ASP A 274 14.79 26.11 15.13
CA ASP A 274 14.29 25.21 16.17
C ASP A 274 12.84 24.71 16.02
N MET A 275 12.09 25.15 15.00
CA MET A 275 10.76 24.61 14.73
C MET A 275 10.85 23.13 14.32
N ILE A 276 10.00 22.28 14.91
CA ILE A 276 9.88 20.86 14.56
C ILE A 276 8.65 20.69 13.67
N LEU A 277 8.85 20.07 12.52
CA LEU A 277 7.84 19.87 11.49
C LEU A 277 7.84 18.41 11.04
N ASP A 278 6.67 17.93 10.63
CA ASP A 278 6.57 16.69 9.86
C ASP A 278 6.81 17.03 8.39
N GLY A 279 7.66 16.27 7.72
CA GLY A 279 7.96 16.43 6.30
C GLY A 279 8.08 15.10 5.57
N THR A 280 7.94 15.13 4.26
CA THR A 280 8.00 13.95 3.40
C THR A 280 9.32 13.92 2.63
N VAL A 281 10.06 12.82 2.68
CA VAL A 281 11.29 12.64 1.91
C VAL A 281 10.96 12.63 0.41
N ARG A 282 11.44 13.63 -0.33
CA ARG A 282 11.25 13.75 -1.79
C ARG A 282 12.34 13.03 -2.57
N ASN A 283 13.57 13.11 -2.09
CA ASN A 283 14.71 12.51 -2.77
C ASN A 283 15.81 12.15 -1.78
N VAL A 284 16.55 11.10 -2.08
CA VAL A 284 17.67 10.59 -1.29
C VAL A 284 18.90 10.55 -2.17
N ILE A 285 19.97 11.21 -1.74
CA ILE A 285 21.23 11.37 -2.47
C ILE A 285 22.42 10.98 -1.58
N ASP A 286 23.60 10.82 -2.16
CA ASP A 286 24.79 10.32 -1.43
C ASP A 286 25.13 11.12 -0.16
N PHE A 287 24.92 12.44 -0.18
CA PHE A 287 25.29 13.34 0.91
C PHE A 287 24.12 13.81 1.79
N GLY A 288 22.89 13.33 1.55
CA GLY A 288 21.73 13.74 2.34
C GLY A 288 20.38 13.33 1.77
N ALA A 289 19.32 13.93 2.29
CA ALA A 289 17.96 13.75 1.80
C ALA A 289 17.25 15.09 1.69
N PHE A 290 16.46 15.26 0.64
CA PHE A 290 15.57 16.40 0.46
C PHE A 290 14.20 16.07 1.06
N VAL A 291 13.73 16.92 1.96
CA VAL A 291 12.48 16.75 2.71
C VAL A 291 11.58 17.94 2.44
N ASP A 292 10.38 17.66 1.94
CA ASP A 292 9.30 18.62 1.77
C ASP A 292 8.59 18.81 3.12
N ILE A 293 8.75 20.00 3.70
CA ILE A 293 8.11 20.40 4.97
C ILE A 293 6.87 21.27 4.76
N GLY A 294 6.33 21.31 3.53
CA GLY A 294 5.16 22.12 3.18
C GLY A 294 5.47 23.59 2.84
N VAL A 295 6.74 23.95 2.73
CA VAL A 295 7.18 25.22 2.13
C VAL A 295 7.72 24.93 0.74
N HIS A 296 7.65 25.89 -0.18
CA HIS A 296 7.87 25.68 -1.64
C HIS A 296 9.23 25.06 -1.97
N GLU A 297 10.18 25.18 -1.05
CA GLU A 297 11.56 24.75 -1.20
C GLU A 297 11.81 23.54 -0.32
N ASP A 298 12.38 22.49 -0.90
CA ASP A 298 12.79 21.32 -0.14
C ASP A 298 13.90 21.68 0.85
N GLY A 299 13.78 21.19 2.07
CA GLY A 299 14.84 21.29 3.06
C GLY A 299 15.85 20.15 2.90
N LEU A 300 17.13 20.47 3.02
CA LEU A 300 18.19 19.48 2.96
C LEU A 300 18.53 18.99 4.37
N VAL A 301 18.40 17.68 4.59
CA VAL A 301 18.98 16.97 5.73
C VAL A 301 20.30 16.37 5.28
N HIS A 302 21.42 16.93 5.73
CA HIS A 302 22.74 16.39 5.44
C HIS A 302 22.92 15.00 6.09
N ILE A 303 23.74 14.10 5.51
CA ILE A 303 23.94 12.72 6.00
C ILE A 303 24.29 12.67 7.50
N SER A 304 25.11 13.62 7.98
CA SER A 304 25.49 13.72 9.39
C SER A 304 24.38 14.17 10.33
N GLN A 305 23.25 14.66 9.79
CA GLN A 305 22.08 15.15 10.52
C GLN A 305 20.89 14.18 10.43
N ILE A 306 21.03 13.04 9.73
CA ILE A 306 19.96 12.03 9.59
C ILE A 306 19.81 11.19 10.87
N CYS A 307 20.91 10.69 11.44
CA CYS A 307 20.84 9.84 12.62
C CYS A 307 22.09 9.93 13.51
N ASN A 308 21.96 9.46 14.75
CA ASN A 308 23.05 9.50 15.76
C ASN A 308 24.13 8.43 15.55
N ARG A 309 23.94 7.51 14.59
CA ARG A 309 24.93 6.50 14.21
C ARG A 309 25.60 6.87 12.88
N TYR A 310 26.78 6.30 12.63
CA TYR A 310 27.41 6.41 11.32
C TYR A 310 26.63 5.59 10.28
N ILE A 311 26.33 6.21 9.14
CA ILE A 311 25.67 5.60 7.98
C ILE A 311 26.53 5.87 6.75
N ARG A 312 26.64 4.89 5.84
CA ARG A 312 27.42 5.05 4.61
C ARG A 312 26.58 5.74 3.54
N HIS A 313 25.28 5.43 3.51
CA HIS A 313 24.34 6.04 2.59
C HIS A 313 23.01 6.38 3.28
N PRO A 314 22.40 7.54 3.00
CA PRO A 314 21.08 7.91 3.53
C PRO A 314 19.98 6.86 3.27
N SER A 315 20.04 6.12 2.16
CA SER A 315 19.08 5.05 1.83
C SER A 315 19.05 3.87 2.80
N GLU A 316 20.05 3.74 3.69
CA GLU A 316 20.03 2.73 4.76
C GLU A 316 18.97 3.04 5.83
N VAL A 317 18.54 4.31 5.93
CA VAL A 317 17.64 4.78 6.99
C VAL A 317 16.40 5.44 6.41
N LEU A 318 16.50 6.07 5.25
CA LEU A 318 15.41 6.82 4.63
C LEU A 318 15.03 6.23 3.28
N LYS A 319 13.73 6.21 2.99
CA LYS A 319 13.17 5.94 1.68
C LYS A 319 12.42 7.16 1.18
N VAL A 320 12.35 7.29 -0.15
CA VAL A 320 11.51 8.32 -0.77
C VAL A 320 10.05 8.04 -0.39
N GLY A 321 9.34 9.09 0.05
CA GLY A 321 7.98 9.00 0.56
C GLY A 321 7.88 8.82 2.08
N ASP A 322 8.98 8.58 2.79
CA ASP A 322 8.94 8.47 4.26
C ASP A 322 8.51 9.80 4.88
N ILE A 323 7.63 9.72 5.88
CA ILE A 323 7.24 10.86 6.72
C ILE A 323 8.17 10.91 7.92
N VAL A 324 8.90 12.01 8.04
CA VAL A 324 9.97 12.21 9.02
C VAL A 324 9.73 13.48 9.83
N LYS A 325 10.04 13.41 11.13
CA LYS A 325 10.13 14.61 11.97
C LYS A 325 11.49 15.26 11.76
N VAL A 326 11.46 16.54 11.38
CA VAL A 326 12.64 17.35 11.11
C VAL A 326 12.59 18.64 11.92
N LYS A 327 13.75 19.08 12.37
CA LYS A 327 13.95 20.36 13.04
C LYS A 327 14.68 21.32 12.13
N VAL A 328 14.19 22.56 12.05
CA VAL A 328 14.80 23.63 11.27
C VAL A 328 16.09 24.09 11.95
N LEU A 329 17.24 23.89 11.30
CA LEU A 329 18.53 24.40 11.78
C LEU A 329 18.72 25.86 11.38
N SER A 330 18.49 26.16 10.11
CA SER A 330 18.66 27.52 9.57
C SER A 330 17.85 27.71 8.30
N VAL A 331 17.36 28.93 8.10
CA VAL A 331 16.64 29.35 6.90
C VAL A 331 17.40 30.51 6.27
N ASP A 332 17.86 30.32 5.03
CA ASP A 332 18.46 31.38 4.22
C ASP A 332 17.41 31.89 3.23
N MET A 333 16.81 33.04 3.56
CA MET A 333 15.77 33.67 2.75
C MET A 333 16.30 34.20 1.40
N GLN A 334 17.58 34.58 1.32
CA GLN A 334 18.16 35.12 0.08
C GLN A 334 18.41 34.02 -0.93
N ARG A 335 18.95 32.89 -0.46
CA ARG A 335 19.26 31.74 -1.30
C ARG A 335 18.12 30.72 -1.40
N LYS A 336 17.01 30.95 -0.68
CA LYS A 336 15.87 30.03 -0.57
C LYS A 336 16.29 28.63 -0.14
N ARG A 337 17.19 28.54 0.85
CA ARG A 337 17.73 27.26 1.35
C ARG A 337 17.29 27.01 2.77
N ILE A 338 16.92 25.76 3.06
CA ILE A 338 16.50 25.33 4.39
C ILE A 338 17.39 24.18 4.81
N ALA A 339 18.10 24.34 5.92
CA ALA A 339 18.88 23.28 6.52
C ALA A 339 18.04 22.61 7.62
N LEU A 340 17.91 21.30 7.53
CA LEU A 340 17.11 20.49 8.44
C LEU A 340 17.98 19.47 9.18
N THR A 341 17.53 19.06 10.36
CA THR A 341 18.09 17.91 11.09
C THR A 341 16.99 16.96 11.52
N MET A 342 17.30 15.66 11.50
CA MET A 342 16.47 14.60 12.07
C MET A 342 16.96 14.16 13.46
N LYS A 343 18.05 14.77 13.95
CA LYS A 343 18.53 14.60 15.31
C LYS A 343 17.73 15.51 16.23
N LEU A 344 16.69 14.95 16.82
CA LEU A 344 15.78 15.65 17.75
C LEU A 344 16.21 15.46 19.21
#